data_AF-A0A0S8FY87-F1
#
_entry.id   AF-A0A0S8FY87-F1
#
_cell.length_a   1.000
_cell.length_b   1.000
_cell.length_c   1.000
_cell.angle_alpha   90.00
_cell.angle_beta   90.00
_cell.angle_gamma   90.00
#
_symmetry.space_group_name_H-M   'P 1'
#
loop_
_entity.id
_entity.type
_entity.pdbx_description
1 polymer ?
#
loop_
_entity_poly.entity_id
_entity_poly.type
_entity_poly.pdbx_seq_one_letter_code
_entity_poly.pdbx_strand_id
1 'polypeptide(L)'
;HSLVLVHVVDPAEREFPFDGNVRFEDMESGGELLTSARQVRSSYLEAFRRFGEEVERACLAQQADYVMACTGERLDVTLARFLTSRAGGY
;
A
#
# COMPACT_ATOMS: atom_id res chain seq x y z
N HIS A 1 -14.24 -14.65 -15.42
CA HIS A 1 -14.27 -14.25 -14.00
C HIS A 1 -13.10 -13.29 -13.82
N SER A 2 -13.34 -12.02 -13.50
CA SER A 2 -12.30 -10.98 -13.41
C SER A 2 -12.05 -10.64 -11.93
N LEU A 3 -10.93 -11.10 -11.39
CA LEU A 3 -10.52 -10.83 -10.01
C LEU A 3 -9.87 -9.45 -9.94
N VAL A 4 -10.19 -8.66 -8.91
CA VAL A 4 -9.53 -7.38 -8.65
C VAL A 4 -9.07 -7.36 -7.21
N LEU A 5 -7.78 -7.07 -6.99
CA LEU A 5 -7.22 -6.82 -5.68
C LEU A 5 -7.16 -5.33 -5.42
N VAL A 6 -7.76 -4.90 -4.30
CA VAL A 6 -7.70 -3.52 -3.83
C VAL A 6 -6.75 -3.47 -2.63
N HIS A 7 -5.59 -2.84 -2.81
CA HIS A 7 -4.63 -2.60 -1.74
C HIS A 7 -4.91 -1.23 -1.15
N VAL A 8 -5.53 -1.21 0.03
CA VAL A 8 -5.83 0.01 0.79
C VAL A 8 -4.58 0.43 1.55
N VAL A 9 -4.15 1.67 1.34
CA VAL A 9 -2.90 2.22 1.89
C VAL A 9 -3.16 3.57 2.53
N ASP A 10 -2.54 3.86 3.66
CA ASP A 10 -2.56 5.18 4.27
C ASP A 10 -1.49 6.10 3.64
N PRO A 11 -1.75 7.41 3.42
CA PRO A 11 -0.74 8.36 2.96
C PRO A 11 0.56 8.32 3.77
N ALA A 12 0.46 8.07 5.09
CA ALA A 12 1.61 7.98 5.97
C ALA A 12 2.51 6.78 5.64
N GLU A 13 1.99 5.71 5.07
CA GLU A 13 2.79 4.55 4.62
C GLU A 13 3.59 4.87 3.35
N ARG A 14 3.08 5.76 2.49
CA ARG A 14 3.78 6.17 1.27
C ARG A 14 4.80 7.28 1.50
N GLU A 15 4.47 8.22 2.37
CA GLU A 15 5.26 9.45 2.58
C GLU A 15 6.19 9.35 3.78
N PHE A 16 5.83 8.50 4.75
CA PHE A 16 6.49 8.34 6.03
C PHE A 16 6.76 9.70 6.70
N PRO A 17 5.71 10.47 7.07
CA PRO A 17 5.83 11.82 7.59
C PRO A 17 6.19 11.85 9.09
N PHE A 18 6.85 10.79 9.60
CA PHE A 18 7.22 10.67 11.00
C PHE A 18 8.62 11.23 11.25
N ASP A 19 8.82 11.84 12.42
CA ASP A 19 10.11 12.37 12.89
C ASP A 19 10.35 11.98 14.37
N GLY A 20 11.58 12.18 14.85
CA GLY A 20 11.95 11.87 16.24
C GLY A 20 11.96 10.38 16.57
N ASN A 21 11.66 10.08 17.84
CA ASN A 21 11.53 8.70 18.32
C ASN A 21 10.12 8.20 18.03
N VAL A 22 10.03 7.11 17.29
CA VAL A 22 8.79 6.45 16.92
C VAL A 22 8.73 5.08 17.58
N ARG A 23 7.52 4.71 17.97
CA ARG A 23 7.20 3.37 18.44
C ARG A 23 6.37 2.70 17.37
N PHE A 24 6.89 1.64 16.79
CA PHE A 24 6.11 0.75 15.95
C PHE A 24 5.51 -0.34 16.81
N GLU A 25 4.22 -0.58 16.63
CA GLU A 25 3.53 -1.70 17.22
C GLU A 25 3.27 -2.71 16.11
N ASP A 26 3.75 -3.93 16.30
CA ASP A 26 3.47 -5.03 15.39
C ASP A 26 2.03 -5.48 15.57
N MET A 27 1.26 -5.44 14.48
CA MET A 27 -0.16 -5.79 14.51
C MET A 27 -0.40 -7.29 14.67
N GLU A 28 0.59 -8.15 14.39
CA GLU A 28 0.41 -9.61 14.48
C GLU A 28 0.79 -10.18 15.85
N SER A 29 1.90 -9.72 16.44
CA SER A 29 2.40 -10.25 17.73
C SER A 29 2.21 -9.32 18.93
N GLY A 30 1.89 -8.04 18.71
CA GLY A 30 1.87 -7.01 19.76
C GLY A 30 3.26 -6.58 20.23
N GLY A 31 4.32 -6.90 19.48
CA GLY A 31 5.67 -6.45 19.77
C GLY A 31 5.84 -4.95 19.55
N GLU A 32 6.62 -4.28 20.40
CA GLU A 32 6.95 -2.86 20.24
C GLU A 32 8.40 -2.69 19.77
N LEU A 33 8.62 -1.84 18.76
CA LEU A 33 9.94 -1.39 18.32
C LEU A 33 10.07 0.12 18.52
N LEU A 34 10.89 0.51 19.50
CA LEU A 34 11.30 1.89 19.72
C LEU A 34 12.55 2.19 18.89
N THR A 35 12.43 3.15 17.95
CA THR A 35 13.53 3.48 17.05
C THR A 35 13.43 4.93 16.55
N SER A 36 14.50 5.43 15.95
CA SER A 36 14.47 6.75 15.30
C SER A 36 13.80 6.66 13.94
N ALA A 37 12.82 7.54 13.68
CA ALA A 37 12.11 7.61 12.41
C ALA A 37 13.08 7.77 11.22
N ARG A 38 14.13 8.58 11.40
CA ARG A 38 15.15 8.81 10.37
C ARG A 38 15.91 7.54 9.99
N GLN A 39 16.17 6.65 10.95
CA GLN A 39 16.92 5.42 10.72
C GLN A 39 16.11 4.37 9.97
N VAL A 40 14.80 4.31 10.21
CA VAL A 40 13.92 3.30 9.59
C VAL A 40 13.21 3.78 8.33
N ARG A 41 13.13 5.09 8.09
CA ARG A 41 12.38 5.66 6.96
C ARG A 41 12.81 5.07 5.62
N SER A 42 14.11 5.00 5.36
CA SER A 42 14.61 4.50 4.07
C SER A 42 14.29 3.03 3.87
N SER A 43 14.55 2.18 4.88
CA SER A 43 14.30 0.75 4.80
C SER A 43 12.81 0.41 4.75
N TYR A 44 11.98 1.14 5.49
CA TYR A 44 10.52 0.99 5.44
C TYR A 44 9.97 1.34 4.06
N LEU A 45 10.34 2.51 3.50
CA LEU A 45 9.86 2.92 2.18
C LEU A 45 10.35 2.01 1.05
N GLU A 46 11.55 1.44 1.19
CA GLU A 46 12.06 0.42 0.28
C GLU A 46 11.26 -0.89 0.39
N ALA A 47 11.02 -1.38 1.60
CA ALA A 47 10.22 -2.56 1.86
C ALA A 47 8.77 -2.40 1.35
N PHE A 48 8.16 -1.24 1.60
CA PHE A 48 6.83 -0.90 1.14
C PHE A 48 6.71 -0.95 -0.40
N ARG A 49 7.67 -0.31 -1.12
CA ARG A 49 7.69 -0.33 -2.59
C ARG A 49 7.86 -1.75 -3.12
N ARG A 50 8.83 -2.48 -2.56
CA ARG A 50 9.10 -3.86 -2.94
C ARG A 50 7.88 -4.76 -2.74
N PHE A 51 7.19 -4.62 -1.62
CA PHE A 51 5.96 -5.36 -1.35
C PHE A 51 4.87 -5.01 -2.38
N GLY A 52 4.66 -3.73 -2.69
CA GLY A 52 3.73 -3.31 -3.73
C GLY A 52 4.02 -3.94 -5.09
N GLU A 53 5.28 -3.96 -5.50
CA GLU A 53 5.73 -4.59 -6.76
C GLU A 53 5.58 -6.12 -6.75
N GLU A 54 5.77 -6.77 -5.60
CA GLU A 54 5.55 -8.21 -5.44
C GLU A 54 4.05 -8.56 -5.55
N VAL A 55 3.18 -7.77 -4.91
CA VAL A 55 1.72 -7.95 -5.00
C VAL A 55 1.20 -7.70 -6.41
N GLU A 56 1.66 -6.62 -7.07
CA GLU A 56 1.28 -6.33 -8.45
C GLU A 56 1.69 -7.46 -9.41
N ARG A 57 2.93 -7.95 -9.29
CA ARG A 57 3.40 -9.10 -10.09
C ARG A 57 2.58 -10.37 -9.83
N ALA A 58 2.21 -10.63 -8.58
CA ALA A 58 1.36 -11.77 -8.24
C ALA A 58 -0.05 -11.65 -8.84
N CYS A 59 -0.64 -10.44 -8.85
CA CYS A 59 -1.93 -10.18 -9.48
C CYS A 59 -1.86 -10.40 -11.01
N LEU A 60 -0.83 -9.86 -11.66
CA LEU A 60 -0.60 -10.03 -13.10
C LEU A 60 -0.47 -11.50 -13.49
N ALA A 61 0.26 -12.30 -12.71
CA ALA A 61 0.41 -13.74 -12.93
C ALA A 61 -0.92 -14.51 -12.87
N GLN A 62 -1.90 -13.99 -12.13
CA GLN A 62 -3.24 -14.57 -11.96
C GLN A 62 -4.30 -13.91 -12.84
N GLN A 63 -3.90 -13.05 -13.79
CA GLN A 63 -4.81 -12.26 -14.63
C GLN A 63 -5.81 -11.45 -13.79
N ALA A 64 -5.36 -10.96 -12.64
CA ALA A 64 -6.13 -10.11 -11.74
C ALA A 64 -5.67 -8.66 -11.86
N ASP A 65 -6.60 -7.72 -11.80
CA ASP A 65 -6.28 -6.30 -11.76
C ASP A 65 -5.79 -5.91 -10.36
N TYR A 66 -4.78 -5.05 -10.31
CA TYR A 66 -4.26 -4.48 -9.07
C TYR A 66 -4.60 -3.00 -8.98
N VAL A 67 -5.28 -2.60 -7.90
CA VAL A 67 -5.63 -1.21 -7.63
C VAL A 67 -5.11 -0.83 -6.25
N MET A 68 -4.16 0.10 -6.19
CA MET A 68 -3.70 0.68 -4.94
C MET A 68 -4.54 1.92 -4.59
N ALA A 69 -5.36 1.82 -3.55
CA ALA A 69 -6.27 2.87 -3.08
C ALA A 69 -5.66 3.60 -1.88
N CYS A 70 -5.33 4.89 -2.02
CA CYS A 70 -4.87 5.69 -0.89
C CYS A 70 -6.06 6.24 -0.10
N THR A 71 -6.06 6.13 1.23
CA THR A 71 -7.14 6.68 2.09
C THR A 71 -7.17 8.21 2.13
N GLY A 72 -6.07 8.87 1.74
CA GLY A 72 -6.01 10.32 1.57
C GLY A 72 -6.50 10.82 0.21
N GLU A 73 -6.72 9.94 -0.76
CA GLU A 73 -7.33 10.32 -2.04
C GLU A 73 -8.85 10.44 -1.88
N ARG A 74 -9.47 11.37 -2.62
CA ARG A 74 -10.93 11.46 -2.61
C ARG A 74 -11.54 10.17 -3.17
N LEU A 75 -12.55 9.66 -2.49
CA LEU A 75 -13.19 8.39 -2.81
C LEU A 75 -13.70 8.31 -4.26
N ASP A 76 -14.23 9.41 -4.79
CA ASP A 76 -14.71 9.49 -6.17
C ASP A 76 -13.60 9.24 -7.20
N VAL A 77 -12.39 9.73 -6.96
CA VAL A 77 -11.21 9.49 -7.82
C VAL A 77 -10.80 8.01 -7.78
N THR A 78 -10.75 7.44 -6.58
CA THR A 78 -10.39 6.02 -6.37
C THR A 78 -11.42 5.08 -7.01
N LEU A 79 -12.71 5.36 -6.82
CA LEU A 79 -13.79 4.58 -7.42
C LEU A 79 -13.83 4.71 -8.95
N ALA A 80 -13.60 5.92 -9.49
CA ALA A 80 -13.53 6.10 -10.94
C ALA A 80 -12.40 5.27 -11.56
N ARG A 81 -11.21 5.25 -10.95
CA ARG A 81 -10.09 4.41 -11.39
C ARG A 81 -10.44 2.92 -11.36
N PHE A 82 -11.03 2.46 -10.27
CA PHE A 82 -11.48 1.08 -10.10
C PHE A 82 -12.55 0.65 -11.12
N LEU A 83 -13.51 1.53 -11.44
CA LEU A 83 -14.55 1.24 -12.41
C LEU A 83 -14.01 1.24 -13.85
N THR A 84 -13.09 2.17 -14.17
CA THR A 84 -12.46 2.25 -15.50
C THR A 84 -11.56 1.05 -15.78
N SER A 85 -10.79 0.56 -14.80
CA SER A 85 -9.96 -0.65 -14.99
C SER A 85 -10.81 -1.86 -15.37
N ARG A 86 -12.05 -1.93 -14.85
CA ARG A 86 -13.01 -3.00 -15.17
C ARG A 86 -13.70 -2.81 -16.52
N ALA A 87 -13.93 -1.56 -16.95
CA ALA A 87 -14.63 -1.26 -18.20
C ALA A 87 -13.75 -1.51 -19.44
N GLY A 88 -12.42 -1.40 -19.31
CA GLY A 88 -11.46 -1.66 -20.39
C GLY A 88 -11.12 -3.13 -20.63
N GLY A 89 -11.74 -4.06 -19.91
CA GLY A 89 -11.50 -5.51 -20.01
C GLY A 89 -12.37 -6.26 -21.05
N TYR A 90 -12.87 -5.58 -22.09
CA TYR A 90 -13.59 -6.16 -23.23
C TYR A 90 -12.91 -5.84 -24.56
#